data_AF-A0A1Y2JZ06-F1
#
_entry.id   AF-A0A1Y2JZ06-F1
#
_cell.length_a   1.000
_cell.length_b   1.000
_cell.length_c   1.000
_cell.angle_alpha   90.00
_cell.angle_beta   90.00
_cell.angle_gamma   90.00
#
_symmetry.space_group_name_H-M   'P 1'
#
loop_
_entity.id
_entity.type
_entity.pdbx_description
1 polymer ?
#
loop_
_entity_poly.entity_id
_entity_poly.type
_entity_poly.pdbx_seq_one_letter_code
_entity_poly.pdbx_strand_id
1 'polypeptide(L)'
;MVKLDTPTSLTSCTTALGTKGPLDVWAHMNPMATFNPAEPCRVHDALNNTFIDWKPEWAARYREYAAPHDEGVIAFDGLLLDGWVQLLDGWEPM
;
A
#
# COMPACT_ATOMS: atom_id res chain seq x y z
N MET A 1 25.00 32.25 -15.02
CA MET A 1 25.95 31.71 -14.03
C MET A 1 25.12 31.03 -12.95
N VAL A 2 25.41 29.76 -12.69
CA VAL A 2 24.58 28.80 -11.94
C VAL A 2 24.81 28.92 -10.42
N LYS A 3 23.74 28.76 -9.64
CA LYS A 3 23.62 28.05 -8.34
C LYS A 3 22.12 27.72 -8.20
N LEU A 4 21.59 26.51 -8.45
CA LEU A 4 21.71 25.24 -7.72
C LEU A 4 21.71 25.46 -6.22
N ASP A 5 20.57 25.25 -5.55
CA ASP A 5 20.42 24.80 -4.16
C ASP A 5 18.94 24.40 -3.88
N THR A 6 18.65 23.10 -3.88
CA THR A 6 17.68 22.48 -2.94
C THR A 6 18.55 21.62 -2.02
N PRO A 7 18.22 21.45 -0.73
CA PRO A 7 17.24 20.42 -0.38
C PRO A 7 16.43 20.66 0.92
N THR A 8 15.33 19.91 1.04
CA THR A 8 14.76 19.39 2.30
C THR A 8 14.17 20.39 3.31
N SER A 9 12.84 20.48 3.33
CA SER A 9 12.11 20.63 4.59
C SER A 9 11.27 19.38 4.83
N LEU A 10 11.79 18.51 5.69
CA LEU A 10 11.03 17.49 6.39
C LEU A 10 10.08 18.23 7.34
N THR A 11 8.82 18.45 6.93
CA THR A 11 7.80 18.85 7.88
C THR A 11 7.37 17.60 8.64
N SER A 12 7.91 17.51 9.86
CA SER A 12 7.46 16.60 10.91
C SER A 12 5.95 16.73 11.12
N CYS A 13 5.20 15.66 10.87
CA CYS A 13 3.80 15.56 11.28
C CYS A 13 3.75 14.83 12.63
N THR A 14 3.71 15.62 13.71
CA THR A 14 3.50 15.13 15.07
C THR A 14 2.04 15.35 15.48
N THR A 15 1.35 14.22 15.73
CA THR A 15 0.25 13.99 16.68
C THR A 15 -1.19 14.41 16.30
N ALA A 16 -2.05 13.38 16.18
CA ALA A 16 -3.32 13.32 16.90
C ALA A 16 -3.67 11.86 17.25
N LEU A 17 -3.52 11.50 18.52
CA LEU A 17 -4.21 10.34 19.12
C LEU A 17 -5.71 10.68 19.18
N GLY A 18 -6.50 10.13 18.27
CA GLY A 18 -7.95 10.36 18.20
C GLY A 18 -8.71 9.07 17.86
N THR A 19 -9.46 8.57 18.84
CA THR A 19 -10.59 7.61 18.76
C THR A 19 -10.56 6.55 17.65
N LYS A 20 -10.14 5.33 18.02
CA LYS A 20 -10.14 4.14 17.16
C LYS A 20 -11.54 3.75 16.71
N GLY A 21 -11.80 3.83 15.41
CA GLY A 21 -13.01 3.32 14.76
C GLY A 21 -12.67 2.57 13.46
N PRO A 22 -13.63 1.86 12.84
CA PRO A 22 -13.39 1.08 11.62
C PRO A 22 -13.09 1.93 10.36
N LEU A 23 -12.96 3.25 10.49
CA LEU A 23 -12.63 4.16 9.39
C LEU A 23 -11.12 4.44 9.28
N ASP A 24 -10.33 3.99 10.26
CA ASP A 24 -8.90 4.29 10.37
C ASP A 24 -8.05 3.38 9.45
N VAL A 25 -8.61 2.25 9.00
CA VAL A 25 -7.89 1.26 8.19
C VAL A 25 -7.63 1.74 6.77
N TRP A 26 -8.56 2.49 6.16
CA TRP A 26 -8.35 3.09 4.83
C TRP A 26 -7.38 4.27 4.86
N ALA A 27 -7.24 4.95 6.01
CA ALA A 27 -6.25 5.99 6.21
C ALA A 27 -4.81 5.44 6.40
N HIS A 28 -4.65 4.13 6.58
CA HIS A 28 -3.37 3.46 6.84
C HIS A 28 -2.90 2.54 5.71
N MET A 29 -3.59 2.53 4.57
CA MET A 29 -3.15 1.78 3.40
C MET A 29 -2.07 2.54 2.64
N ASN A 30 -0.98 1.85 2.35
CA ASN A 30 0.07 2.35 1.48
C ASN A 30 -0.39 2.24 0.02
N PRO A 31 -0.02 3.21 -0.84
CA PRO A 31 -0.34 3.17 -2.26
C PRO A 31 0.40 2.02 -2.95
N MET A 32 -0.17 1.47 -4.02
CA MET A 32 0.47 0.40 -4.81
C MET A 32 1.82 0.81 -5.43
N ALA A 33 2.08 2.11 -5.58
CA ALA A 33 3.37 2.62 -6.06
C ALA A 33 4.55 2.28 -5.14
N THR A 34 4.33 2.05 -3.84
CA THR A 34 5.37 1.69 -2.86
C THR A 34 5.35 0.21 -2.51
N PHE A 35 4.51 -0.58 -3.18
CA PHE A 35 4.32 -2.00 -2.91
C PHE A 35 5.60 -2.80 -3.24
N ASN A 36 6.10 -3.56 -2.26
CA ASN A 36 7.17 -4.53 -2.47
C ASN A 36 6.59 -5.96 -2.57
N PRO A 37 6.48 -6.54 -3.78
CA PRO A 37 5.88 -7.85 -3.95
C PRO A 37 6.72 -8.99 -3.33
N ALA A 38 7.97 -8.73 -2.94
CA ALA A 38 8.84 -9.73 -2.30
C ALA A 38 8.60 -9.88 -0.78
N GLU A 39 7.81 -9.01 -0.17
CA GLU A 39 7.56 -9.02 1.27
C GLU A 39 6.14 -9.50 1.60
N PRO A 40 5.97 -10.27 2.68
CA PRO A 40 4.64 -10.68 3.13
C PRO A 40 3.88 -9.45 3.67
N CYS A 41 2.66 -9.26 3.17
CA CYS A 41 1.80 -8.13 3.47
C CYS A 41 0.33 -8.50 3.24
N ARG A 42 -0.60 -7.57 3.46
CA ARG A 42 -1.97 -7.69 2.94
C ARG A 42 -2.18 -6.67 1.83
N VAL A 43 -2.79 -7.10 0.73
CA VAL A 43 -3.22 -6.22 -0.36
C VAL A 43 -4.74 -6.12 -0.34
N HIS A 44 -5.27 -4.95 -0.66
CA HIS A 44 -6.70 -4.76 -0.82
C HIS A 44 -7.08 -4.95 -2.28
N ASP A 45 -8.12 -5.74 -2.52
CA ASP A 45 -8.75 -5.88 -3.82
C ASP A 45 -10.03 -5.04 -3.83
N ALA A 46 -10.00 -3.92 -4.55
CA ALA A 46 -11.12 -3.01 -4.73
C ALA A 46 -12.29 -3.65 -5.48
N LEU A 47 -12.04 -4.66 -6.32
CA LEU A 47 -13.08 -5.33 -7.08
C LEU A 47 -14.05 -6.09 -6.17
N ASN A 48 -13.50 -6.83 -5.20
CA ASN A 48 -14.29 -7.62 -4.25
C ASN A 48 -14.42 -6.94 -2.87
N ASN A 49 -13.75 -5.81 -2.66
CA ASN A 49 -13.68 -5.07 -1.39
C ASN A 49 -13.20 -5.96 -0.23
N THR A 50 -12.09 -6.67 -0.44
CA THR A 50 -11.50 -7.59 0.55
C THR A 50 -9.99 -7.46 0.65
N PHE A 51 -9.42 -7.86 1.79
CA PHE A 51 -7.98 -8.00 1.95
C PHE A 51 -7.53 -9.42 1.65
N ILE A 52 -6.42 -9.53 0.93
CA ILE A 52 -5.78 -10.79 0.57
C ILE A 52 -4.41 -10.83 1.21
N ASP A 53 -4.07 -11.94 1.88
CA ASP A 53 -2.72 -12.18 2.36
C ASP A 53 -1.79 -12.41 1.16
N TRP A 54 -0.90 -11.44 0.93
CA TRP A 54 0.05 -11.48 -0.17
C TRP A 54 1.16 -12.49 0.11
N LYS A 55 1.40 -13.37 -0.85
CA LYS A 55 2.47 -14.37 -0.78
C LYS A 55 3.66 -13.95 -1.65
N PRO A 56 4.89 -13.89 -1.11
CA PRO A 56 6.10 -13.58 -1.89
C PRO A 56 6.32 -14.49 -3.11
N GLU A 57 5.75 -15.69 -3.12
CA GLU A 57 5.75 -16.62 -4.26
C GLU A 57 5.08 -16.03 -5.51
N TRP A 58 4.14 -15.08 -5.35
CA TRP A 58 3.46 -14.41 -6.46
C TRP A 58 4.28 -13.27 -7.07
N ALA A 59 5.41 -12.89 -6.45
CA ALA A 59 6.19 -11.72 -6.85
C ALA A 59 6.70 -11.78 -8.29
N ALA A 60 7.11 -12.96 -8.76
CA ALA A 60 7.58 -13.14 -10.14
C ALA A 60 6.44 -12.85 -11.14
N ARG A 61 5.26 -13.44 -10.89
CA ARG A 61 4.07 -13.25 -11.73
C ARG A 61 3.56 -11.81 -11.67
N TYR A 62 3.57 -11.19 -10.49
CA TYR A 62 3.20 -9.79 -10.34
C TYR A 62 4.07 -8.88 -11.20
N ARG A 63 5.39 -9.03 -11.14
CA ARG A 63 6.31 -8.22 -11.96
C ARG A 63 6.13 -8.44 -13.46
N GLU A 64 5.68 -9.62 -13.88
CA GLU A 64 5.50 -9.97 -15.30
C GLU A 64 4.14 -9.53 -15.84
N TYR A 65 3.07 -9.69 -15.06
CA TYR A 65 1.69 -9.58 -15.54
C TYR A 65 0.88 -8.43 -14.92
N ALA A 66 1.37 -7.79 -13.86
CA ALA A 66 0.68 -6.64 -13.30
C ALA A 66 0.70 -5.46 -14.27
N ALA A 67 -0.44 -4.79 -14.41
CA ALA A 67 -0.60 -3.66 -15.31
C ALA A 67 -1.36 -2.51 -14.63
N PRO A 68 -1.02 -1.24 -14.92
CA PRO A 68 -1.85 -0.11 -14.49
C PRO A 68 -3.28 -0.25 -15.04
N HIS A 69 -4.27 -0.02 -14.17
CA HIS A 69 -5.68 -0.02 -14.55
C HIS A 69 -6.28 1.39 -14.51
N ASP A 70 -6.08 2.08 -13.39
CA ASP A 70 -6.51 3.46 -13.14
C ASP A 70 -5.49 4.16 -12.22
N GLU A 71 -5.73 5.41 -11.86
CA GLU A 71 -4.88 6.17 -10.95
C GLU A 71 -4.73 5.45 -9.60
N GLY A 72 -3.52 4.94 -9.33
CA GLY A 72 -3.21 4.20 -8.10
C GLY A 72 -3.69 2.74 -8.07
N VAL A 73 -4.37 2.26 -9.12
CA VAL A 73 -4.92 0.90 -9.19
C VAL A 73 -4.14 0.03 -10.16
N ILE A 74 -3.76 -1.16 -9.70
CA ILE A 74 -3.04 -2.17 -10.48
C ILE A 74 -3.94 -3.39 -10.72
N ALA A 75 -4.14 -3.74 -11.99
CA ALA A 75 -4.77 -5.01 -12.36
C ALA A 75 -3.76 -6.15 -12.31
N PHE A 76 -4.11 -7.24 -11.63
CA PHE A 76 -3.27 -8.45 -11.53
C PHE A 76 -4.12 -9.70 -11.28
N ASP A 77 -3.98 -10.72 -12.11
CA ASP A 77 -4.63 -12.04 -11.94
C ASP A 77 -6.16 -11.99 -11.70
N GLY A 78 -6.83 -11.01 -12.32
CA GLY A 78 -8.27 -10.78 -12.15
C GLY A 78 -8.66 -9.91 -10.95
N LEU A 79 -7.69 -9.38 -10.20
CA LEU A 79 -7.87 -8.48 -9.06
C LEU A 79 -7.64 -7.02 -9.46
N LEU A 80 -8.22 -6.08 -8.70
CA LEU A 80 -7.96 -4.65 -8.80
C LEU A 80 -7.34 -4.17 -7.49
N LEU A 81 -6.01 -4.10 -7.45
CA LEU A 81 -5.27 -3.77 -6.25
C LEU A 81 -5.13 -2.24 -6.13
N ASP A 82 -5.64 -1.65 -5.06
CA ASP A 82 -5.63 -0.20 -4.83
C ASP A 82 -4.81 0.22 -3.58
N GLY A 83 -4.34 -0.75 -2.79
CA GLY A 83 -3.40 -0.47 -1.71
C GLY A 83 -2.98 -1.71 -0.93
N TRP A 84 -2.05 -1.50 0.00
CA TRP A 84 -1.45 -2.57 0.79
C TRP A 84 -1.11 -2.13 2.22
N VAL A 85 -1.04 -3.08 3.14
CA VAL A 85 -0.63 -2.88 4.53
C VAL A 85 0.43 -3.90 4.91
N GLN A 86 1.45 -3.47 5.64
CA GLN A 86 2.46 -4.38 6.18
C GLN A 86 1.81 -5.27 7.25
N LEU A 87 2.22 -6.53 7.32
CA LEU A 87 1.88 -7.39 8.46
C LEU A 87 2.68 -6.90 9.66
N LEU A 88 2.06 -6.10 10.52
CA LEU A 88 2.64 -5.78 11.82
C LEU A 88 2.46 -7.00 12.73
N ASP A 89 3.54 -7.54 13.28
CA ASP A 89 3.45 -8.57 14.29
C ASP A 89 2.56 -8.07 15.45
N GLY A 90 1.49 -8.80 15.75
CA GLY A 90 0.60 -8.53 16.88
C GLY A 90 -0.61 -7.63 16.62
N TRP A 91 -0.98 -7.35 15.35
CA TRP A 91 -2.29 -6.75 15.07
C TRP A 91 -3.33 -7.87 14.85
N GLU A 92 -4.17 -8.10 15.85
CA GLU A 92 -5.44 -8.81 15.65
C GLU A 92 -6.52 -7.76 15.35
N PRO A 93 -7.24 -7.84 14.22
CA PRO A 93 -8.47 -7.08 14.06
C PRO A 93 -9.50 -7.60 15.06
N MET A 94 -9.94 -6.73 15.98
CA MET A 94 -11.14 -6.92 16.79
C MET A 94 -12.39 -6.72 15.94
#